data_AF-A0A9D8BG30-F1
#
_entry.id   AF-A0A9D8BG30-F1
#
_cell.length_a   1.000
_cell.length_b   1.000
_cell.length_c   1.000
_cell.angle_alpha   90.00
_cell.angle_beta   90.00
_cell.angle_gamma   90.00
#
_symmetry.space_group_name_H-M   'P 1'
#
loop_
_entity.id
_entity.type
_entity.pdbx_description
1 polymer ?
#
loop_
_entity_poly.entity_id
_entity_poly.type
_entity_poly.pdbx_seq_one_letter_code
_entity_poly.pdbx_strand_id
1 'polypeptide(L)' 'MVYKPMDESVYKRYIKAVGWSLEKGSIDWKLTNENGQFVCTIKISHGKKSDKGVVAHSVKKTEQEFKKRGWSWPPKKK' A
#
# COMPACT_ATOMS: atom_id res chain seq x y z
N MET A 1 -1.81 12.04 -14.04
CA MET A 1 -2.70 11.42 -13.03
C MET A 1 -2.32 11.93 -11.65
N VAL A 2 -3.17 12.77 -11.04
CA VAL A 2 -3.02 13.17 -9.63
C VAL A 2 -3.51 11.98 -8.79
N TYR A 3 -2.59 11.28 -8.13
CA TYR A 3 -2.96 10.15 -7.27
C TYR A 3 -3.77 10.68 -6.10
N LYS A 4 -4.97 10.14 -5.89
CA LYS A 4 -5.76 10.42 -4.69
C LYS A 4 -5.25 9.52 -3.55
N PRO A 5 -5.22 10.01 -2.30
CA PRO A 5 -5.02 9.15 -1.15
C PRO A 5 -6.02 7.99 -1.18
N MET A 6 -5.58 6.81 -0.74
CA MET A 6 -6.43 5.62 -0.63
C MET A 6 -6.72 5.33 0.84
N ASP A 7 -7.92 4.87 1.15
CA ASP A 7 -8.25 4.44 2.52
C ASP A 7 -7.33 3.29 2.99
N GLU A 8 -6.87 3.38 4.23
CA GLU A 8 -6.00 2.36 4.85
C GLU A 8 -6.61 0.96 4.82
N SER A 9 -7.90 0.83 5.09
CA SER A 9 -8.57 -0.47 5.14
C SER A 9 -8.66 -1.10 3.75
N VAL A 10 -8.96 -0.30 2.73
CA VAL A 10 -8.96 -0.74 1.33
C VAL A 10 -7.56 -1.19 0.91
N TYR A 11 -6.55 -0.37 1.20
CA TYR A 11 -5.16 -0.68 0.87
C TYR A 11 -4.69 -1.98 1.55
N LYS A 12 -5.05 -2.19 2.83
CA LYS A 12 -4.76 -3.43 3.57
C LYS A 12 -5.42 -4.66 2.94
N ARG A 13 -6.66 -4.53 2.44
CA ARG A 13 -7.33 -5.64 1.73
C ARG A 13 -6.56 -6.04 0.47
N TYR A 14 -6.03 -5.07 -0.27
CA TYR A 14 -5.26 -5.33 -1.49
C TYR A 14 -3.94 -6.04 -1.22
N ILE A 15 -3.15 -5.56 -0.27
CA ILE A 15 -1.88 -6.22 0.09
C ILE A 15 -2.11 -7.63 0.67
N LYS A 16 -3.19 -7.82 1.43
CA LYS A 16 -3.56 -9.14 1.96
C LYS A 16 -3.94 -10.11 0.85
N ALA A 17 -4.61 -9.63 -0.20
CA ALA A 17 -4.99 -10.46 -1.35
C ALA A 17 -3.78 -11.03 -2.10
N VAL A 18 -2.63 -10.36 -2.04
CA VAL A 18 -1.37 -10.82 -2.65
C VAL A 18 -0.38 -11.42 -1.65
N GLY A 19 -0.80 -11.66 -0.40
CA GLY A 19 0.08 -12.23 0.63
C GLY A 19 1.21 -11.32 1.09
N TRP A 20 1.11 -10.00 0.86
CA TRP A 20 2.11 -9.04 1.28
C TRP A 20 1.88 -8.61 2.73
N SER A 21 2.99 -8.35 3.42
CA SER A 21 3.02 -7.97 4.82
C SER A 21 3.29 -6.49 4.98
N LEU A 22 2.72 -5.91 6.04
CA LEU A 22 2.83 -4.49 6.32
C LEU A 22 3.19 -4.29 7.79
N GLU A 23 4.43 -3.87 8.03
CA GLU A 23 4.93 -3.54 9.35
C GLU A 23 4.56 -2.09 9.66
N LYS A 24 3.73 -1.89 10.69
CA LYS A 24 3.24 -0.56 11.07
C LYS A 24 4.23 0.12 12.00
N GLY A 25 4.86 1.19 11.53
CA GLY A 25 5.51 2.17 12.39
C GLY A 25 4.56 3.29 12.80
N SER A 26 5.07 4.23 13.60
CA SER A 26 4.31 5.38 14.12
C SER A 26 3.92 6.40 13.04
N ILE A 27 4.68 6.49 11.94
CA ILE A 27 4.48 7.46 10.84
C ILE A 27 4.67 6.77 9.48
N ASP A 28 5.67 5.89 9.41
CA ASP A 28 6.07 5.16 8.21
C ASP A 28 5.79 3.67 8.40
N TRP A 29 5.17 3.04 7.41
CA TRP A 29 4.90 1.61 7.39
C TRP A 29 5.78 0.94 6.34
N LYS A 30 6.36 -0.22 6.66
CA LYS A 30 7.17 -0.97 5.70
C LYS A 30 6.33 -2.03 5.02
N LEU A 31 6.29 -1.98 3.70
CA LEU A 31 5.65 -3.01 2.88
C LEU A 31 6.69 -4.05 2.48
N THR A 32 6.44 -5.30 2.86
CA THR A 32 7.22 -6.47 2.46
C THR A 32 6.36 -7.37 1.57
N ASN A 33 6.99 -7.98 0.57
CA ASN A 33 6.31 -8.92 -0.31
C ASN A 33 6.12 -10.28 0.38
N GLU A 34 5.48 -11.22 -0.32
CA GLU A 34 5.27 -12.61 0.13
C GLU A 34 6.56 -13.37 0.48
N ASN A 35 7.69 -12.98 -0.13
CA ASN A 35 9.01 -13.55 0.12
C ASN A 35 9.76 -12.85 1.27
N GLY A 36 9.11 -11.93 1.97
CA GLY A 36 9.72 -11.14 3.06
C GLY A 36 10.67 -10.03 2.60
N GLN A 37 10.80 -9.77 1.29
CA GLN A 37 11.67 -8.70 0.80
C GLN A 37 10.97 -7.35 0.92
N PHE A 38 11.76 -6.34 1.32
CA PHE A 38 11.29 -4.96 1.38
C PHE A 38 10.94 -4.43 -0.01
N VAL A 39 9.74 -3.87 -0.14
CA VAL A 39 9.23 -3.30 -1.38
C VAL A 39 9.28 -1.78 -1.33
N CYS A 40 8.61 -1.18 -0.35
CA CYS A 40 8.58 0.26 -0.18
C CYS A 40 8.11 0.69 1.21
N THR A 41 8.46 1.92 1.57
CA THR A 41 7.87 2.59 2.73
C THR A 41 6.59 3.32 2.32
N ILE A 42 5.53 3.13 3.11
CA ILE A 42 4.22 3.71 2.97
C ILE A 42 4.05 4.78 4.05
N LYS A 43 3.80 6.01 3.64
CA LYS A 43 3.40 7.09 4.54
C LYS A 43 1.90 7.09 4.71
N ILE A 44 1.45 7.22 5.96
CA ILE A 44 0.04 7.44 6.29
C ILE A 44 -0.14 8.90 6.73
N SER A 45 -1.12 9.57 6.13
CA SER A 45 -1.52 10.90 6.58
C SER A 45 -2.38 10.75 7.85
N HIS A 46 -1.86 11.19 8.99
CA HIS A 46 -2.65 11.32 10.22
C HIS A 46 -3.37 12.68 10.23
N GLY A 47 -4.46 12.79 9.48
CA GLY A 47 -5.35 13.97 9.53
C GLY A 47 -6.15 14.04 10.84
N LYS A 48 -6.81 15.19 11.10
CA LYS A 48 -7.68 15.38 12.28
C LYS A 48 -8.75 14.29 12.33
N LYS A 49 -8.59 13.36 13.30
CA LYS A 49 -9.58 12.39 13.81
C LYS A 49 -10.47 11.76 12.72
N SER A 50 -9.95 10.80 11.96
CA SER A 50 -10.63 9.57 11.44
C SER A 50 -10.13 9.13 10.06
N ASP A 51 -9.56 10.03 9.25
CA ASP A 51 -9.04 9.66 7.92
C ASP A 51 -7.58 9.20 8.00
N LYS A 52 -7.40 7.90 8.28
CA LYS A 52 -6.11 7.24 8.03
C LYS A 52 -6.01 6.92 6.54
N GLY A 53 -5.46 7.87 5.80
CA GLY A 53 -5.23 7.74 4.36
C GLY A 53 -3.82 7.28 4.04
N VAL A 54 -3.69 6.27 3.18
CA VAL A 54 -2.44 5.96 2.51
C VAL A 54 -2.14 7.04 1.49
N VAL A 55 -1.00 7.70 1.64
CA VAL A 55 -0.62 8.83 0.79
C VAL A 55 -0.50 8.39 -0.67
N ALA A 56 -0.99 9.25 -1.57
CA ALA A 56 -0.94 9.11 -3.02
C ALA A 56 0.39 8.56 -3.58
N HIS A 57 1.52 9.06 -3.08
CA HIS A 57 2.86 8.61 -3.46
C HIS A 57 3.12 7.14 -3.11
N SER A 58 2.66 6.70 -1.94
CA SER A 58 2.77 5.31 -1.51
C SER A 58 1.95 4.39 -2.41
N VAL A 59 0.72 4.79 -2.74
CA VAL A 59 -0.16 4.05 -3.66
C VAL A 59 0.51 3.87 -5.03
N LYS A 60 1.10 4.96 -5.55
CA LYS A 60 1.83 4.94 -6.82
C LYS A 60 3.02 3.98 -6.80
N LYS A 61 3.83 3.98 -5.73
CA LYS A 61 4.97 3.06 -5.60
C LYS A 61 4.52 1.61 -5.61
N THR A 62 3.47 1.28 -4.85
CA THR A 62 2.93 -0.08 -4.82
C THR A 62 2.42 -0.50 -6.19
N GLU A 63 1.68 0.36 -6.88
CA GLU A 63 1.25 0.08 -8.26
C GLU A 63 2.42 -0.19 -9.20
N GLN A 64 3.49 0.60 -9.12
CA GLN A 64 4.69 0.39 -9.94
C GLN A 64 5.32 -0.98 -9.70
N GLU A 65 5.38 -1.42 -8.44
CA GLU A 65 5.90 -2.74 -8.06
C GLU A 65 5.01 -3.88 -8.55
N PHE A 66 3.68 -3.68 -8.55
CA PHE A 66 2.75 -4.62 -9.19
C PHE A 66 2.98 -4.72 -10.70
N LYS A 67 3.11 -3.58 -11.39
CA LYS A 67 3.38 -3.54 -12.83
C LYS A 67 4.70 -4.22 -13.20
N LYS A 68 5.76 -4.00 -12.41
CA LYS A 68 7.07 -4.68 -12.60
C LYS A 68 6.95 -6.21 -12.54
N ARG A 69 6.02 -6.72 -11.73
CA ARG A 69 5.74 -8.16 -11.60
C ARG A 69 4.75 -8.71 -12.62
N GLY A 70 4.23 -7.86 -13.51
CA GLY A 70 3.15 -8.22 -14.43
C GLY A 70 1.80 -8.43 -13.75
N TRP A 71 1.62 -7.90 -12.54
CA TRP A 71 0.38 -8.05 -11.78
C TRP A 71 -0.56 -6.87 -12.02
N SER A 72 -1.87 -7.15 -12.01
CA SER A 72 -2.90 -6.12 -12.09
C SER A 72 -2.99 -5.32 -10.79
N TRP A 73 -3.04 -3.99 -10.90
CA TRP A 73 -3.34 -3.09 -9.79
C TRP A 73 -4.68 -2.37 -10.01
N PRO A 74 -5.59 -2.32 -9.02
CA PRO A 74 -5.53 -3.06 -7.75
C PRO A 74 -5.64 -4.58 -7.97
N PRO A 75 -5.09 -5.41 -7.06
CA PRO A 75 -5.21 -6.86 -7.15
C PRO A 75 -6.69 -7.26 -7.17
N LYS A 76 -7.09 -8.01 -8.20
CA LYS A 76 -8.39 -8.65 -8.21
C LYS A 76 -8.33 -9.84 -7.25
N LYS A 77 -9.31 -9.95 -6.35
CA LYS A 77 -9.52 -11.20 -5.58
C LYS A 77 -9.62 -12.35 -6.59
N LYS A 78 -8.76 -13.34 -6.47
CA LYS A 78 -8.98 -14.65 -7.09
C LYS A 78 -10.17 -15.31 -6.43
#